data_AF-A0A661TW51-F1
#
_entry.id   AF-A0A661TW51-F1
#
_cell.length_a   1.000
_cell.length_b   1.000
_cell.length_c   1.000
_cell.angle_alpha   90.00
_cell.angle_beta   90.00
_cell.angle_gamma   90.00
#
_symmetry.space_group_name_H-M   'P 1'
#
loop_
_entity.id
_entity.type
_entity.pdbx_description
1 polymer ?
#
loop_
_entity_poly.entity_id
_entity_poly.type
_entity_poly.pdbx_seq_one_letter_code
_entity_poly.pdbx_strand_id
1 'polypeptide(L)'
;MRNVSCLQGPQDLAQIKKYALNSLSEEERLFVEAMDKKLKAYLREEKDDFLTFEEVVRLRCLWLKYQHLKPFIFPFDPQKKIPKIYRNRKAFIIWTVWRSYHLLGEEDLEKASLEAGNILSEFQPPYPAEVKEKAVRRFAVIMENTGYGCLTDLLISFWKEKIFPYLEGIWEFKWKLKPNR
;
A
#
# COMPACT_ATOMS: atom_id res chain seq x y z
N MET A 1 9.39 0.39 10.13
CA MET A 1 8.01 0.63 9.63
C MET A 1 7.17 1.27 10.72
N ARG A 2 6.88 2.57 10.66
CA ARG A 2 5.84 3.17 11.52
C ARG A 2 4.49 2.82 10.90
N ASN A 3 3.79 1.87 11.52
CA ASN A 3 2.50 1.37 11.08
C ASN A 3 1.45 2.48 11.22
N VAL A 4 1.15 3.19 10.12
CA VAL A 4 0.03 4.15 10.04
C VAL A 4 -1.33 3.43 10.23
N SER A 5 -1.32 2.09 10.34
CA SER A 5 -2.47 1.23 10.57
C SER A 5 -3.15 1.39 11.94
N CYS A 6 -2.51 2.03 12.93
CA CYS A 6 -3.11 2.23 14.25
C CYS A 6 -4.20 3.31 14.29
N LEU A 7 -4.44 4.01 13.17
CA LEU A 7 -5.39 5.13 13.08
C LEU A 7 -6.71 4.76 12.39
N GLN A 8 -6.90 3.49 12.02
CA GLN A 8 -8.12 3.05 11.32
C GLN A 8 -9.25 2.79 12.32
N GLY A 9 -10.44 3.31 12.02
CA GLY A 9 -11.64 3.09 12.85
C GLY A 9 -12.11 1.62 12.82
N PRO A 10 -12.85 1.17 13.85
CA PRO A 10 -13.29 -0.23 13.97
C PRO A 10 -14.09 -0.77 12.77
N GLN A 11 -14.86 0.10 12.10
CA GLN A 11 -15.68 -0.26 10.94
C GLN A 11 -14.83 -0.57 9.70
N ASP A 12 -13.77 0.21 9.46
CA ASP A 12 -12.86 -0.01 8.33
C ASP A 12 -12.05 -1.29 8.53
N LEU A 13 -11.62 -1.53 9.77
CA LEU A 13 -10.95 -2.78 10.14
C LEU A 13 -11.87 -3.98 9.91
N ALA A 14 -13.17 -3.86 10.21
CA ALA A 14 -14.16 -4.92 9.98
C ALA A 14 -14.40 -5.15 8.48
N GLN A 15 -14.45 -4.10 7.66
CA GLN A 15 -14.60 -4.23 6.22
C GLN A 15 -13.36 -4.85 5.56
N ILE A 16 -12.16 -4.43 5.96
CA ILE A 16 -10.89 -5.03 5.53
C ILE A 16 -10.82 -6.49 5.96
N LYS A 17 -11.20 -6.81 7.20
CA LYS A 17 -11.29 -8.20 7.69
C LYS A 17 -12.23 -9.03 6.81
N LYS A 18 -13.43 -8.52 6.52
CA LYS A 18 -14.42 -9.20 5.67
C LYS A 18 -13.87 -9.46 4.26
N TYR A 19 -13.26 -8.47 3.62
CA TYR A 19 -12.64 -8.64 2.30
C TYR A 19 -11.44 -9.59 2.34
N ALA A 20 -10.54 -9.43 3.31
CA ALA A 20 -9.36 -10.27 3.46
C ALA A 20 -9.75 -11.74 3.68
N LEU A 21 -10.71 -12.02 4.57
CA LEU A 21 -11.23 -13.38 4.84
C LEU A 21 -11.75 -14.07 3.57
N ASN A 22 -12.43 -13.32 2.69
CA ASN A 22 -12.91 -13.83 1.41
C ASN A 22 -11.79 -14.07 0.39
N SER A 23 -10.65 -13.41 0.56
CA SER A 23 -9.46 -13.54 -0.29
C SER A 23 -8.39 -14.49 0.28
N LEU A 24 -8.60 -15.05 1.48
CA LEU A 24 -7.72 -16.07 2.06
C LEU A 24 -7.89 -17.40 1.34
N SER A 25 -6.78 -18.11 1.15
CA SER A 25 -6.87 -19.55 0.86
C SER A 25 -7.53 -20.28 2.04
N GLU A 26 -7.98 -21.50 1.81
CA GLU A 26 -8.57 -22.33 2.87
C GLU A 26 -7.59 -22.53 4.04
N GLU A 27 -6.32 -22.80 3.73
CA GLU A 27 -5.28 -22.96 4.75
C GLU A 27 -5.06 -21.67 5.56
N GLU A 28 -4.99 -20.51 4.89
CA GLU A 28 -4.80 -19.22 5.55
C GLU A 28 -5.99 -18.85 6.43
N ARG A 29 -7.21 -19.21 5.98
CA ARG A 29 -8.45 -19.01 6.75
C ARG A 29 -8.46 -19.84 8.02
N LEU A 30 -8.20 -21.14 7.90
CA LEU A 30 -8.12 -22.05 9.05
C LEU A 30 -7.06 -21.59 10.05
N PHE A 31 -5.91 -21.13 9.56
CA PHE A 31 -4.87 -20.56 10.41
C PHE A 31 -5.37 -19.31 11.16
N VAL A 32 -5.98 -18.34 10.48
CA VAL A 32 -6.51 -17.12 11.10
C VAL A 32 -7.60 -17.43 12.13
N GLU A 33 -8.50 -18.38 11.84
CA GLU A 33 -9.55 -18.82 12.77
C GLU A 33 -8.97 -19.49 14.03
N ALA A 34 -7.94 -20.32 13.87
CA ALA A 34 -7.23 -20.93 14.99
C ALA A 34 -6.57 -19.86 15.89
N MET A 35 -5.95 -18.85 15.29
CA MET A 35 -5.33 -17.74 16.04
C MET A 35 -6.38 -16.90 16.78
N ASP A 36 -7.52 -16.60 16.15
CA ASP A 36 -8.61 -15.87 16.79
C ASP A 36 -9.20 -16.65 17.97
N LYS A 37 -9.34 -17.97 17.85
CA LYS A 37 -9.76 -18.85 18.95
C LYS A 37 -8.76 -18.83 20.11
N LYS A 38 -7.46 -18.92 19.81
CA LYS A 38 -6.38 -18.89 20.83
C LYS A 38 -6.36 -17.56 21.58
N LEU A 39 -6.46 -16.45 20.84
CA LEU A 39 -6.57 -15.10 21.40
C LEU A 39 -7.80 -14.95 22.31
N LYS A 40 -8.97 -15.44 21.88
CA LYS A 40 -10.21 -15.38 22.67
C LYS A 40 -10.13 -16.21 23.95
N ALA A 41 -9.50 -17.38 23.92
CA ALA A 41 -9.30 -18.22 25.11
C ALA A 41 -8.38 -17.52 26.11
N TYR A 42 -7.28 -16.91 25.64
CA TYR A 42 -6.38 -16.11 26.48
C TYR A 42 -7.10 -14.91 27.12
N LEU A 43 -7.85 -14.13 26.33
CA LEU A 43 -8.60 -12.97 26.82
C LEU A 43 -9.72 -13.30 27.83
N ARG A 44 -10.20 -14.56 27.83
CA ARG A 44 -11.19 -15.06 28.79
C ARG A 44 -10.54 -15.79 29.98
N GLU A 45 -9.21 -15.79 30.06
CA GLU A 45 -8.46 -16.49 31.11
C GLU A 45 -8.73 -18.02 31.11
N GLU A 46 -9.18 -18.58 29.97
CA GLU A 46 -9.37 -20.03 29.79
C GLU A 46 -8.04 -20.74 29.51
N LYS A 47 -7.02 -20.00 29.07
CA LYS A 47 -5.65 -20.47 28.79
C LYS A 47 -4.64 -19.38 29.11
N ASP A 48 -3.51 -19.77 29.68
CA ASP A 48 -2.40 -18.85 29.96
C ASP A 48 -1.56 -18.53 28.72
N ASP A 49 -1.59 -19.40 27.71
CA ASP A 49 -0.77 -19.25 26.50
C ASP A 49 -1.40 -18.30 25.48
N PHE A 50 -0.68 -17.21 25.20
CA PHE A 50 -0.94 -16.33 24.07
C PHE A 50 -0.47 -16.96 22.74
N LEU A 51 -0.30 -16.15 21.69
CA LEU A 51 0.31 -16.55 20.44
C LEU A 51 1.83 -16.73 20.58
N THR A 52 2.39 -17.72 19.88
CA THR A 52 3.84 -17.90 19.75
C THR A 52 4.43 -16.84 18.83
N PHE A 53 5.75 -16.66 18.89
CA PHE A 53 6.44 -15.75 17.99
C PHE A 53 6.24 -16.13 16.51
N GLU A 54 6.28 -17.43 16.19
CA GLU A 54 6.05 -17.93 14.83
C GLU A 54 4.63 -17.62 14.33
N GLU A 55 3.63 -17.82 15.19
CA GLU A 55 2.23 -17.48 14.90
C GLU A 55 2.09 -15.98 14.62
N VAL A 56 2.74 -15.13 15.42
CA VAL A 56 2.76 -13.67 15.21
C VAL A 56 3.46 -13.30 13.90
N VAL A 57 4.58 -13.92 13.57
CA VAL A 57 5.29 -13.70 12.31
C VAL A 57 4.43 -14.12 11.12
N ARG A 58 3.78 -15.28 11.17
CA ARG A 58 2.88 -15.76 10.12
C ARG A 58 1.68 -14.84 9.93
N LEU A 59 1.06 -14.38 11.02
CA LEU A 59 -0.01 -13.37 10.97
C LEU A 59 0.48 -12.06 10.34
N ARG A 60 1.70 -11.61 10.67
CA ARG A 60 2.30 -10.43 10.04
C ARG A 60 2.52 -10.62 8.54
N CYS A 61 3.00 -11.78 8.10
CA CYS A 61 3.18 -12.08 6.68
C CYS A 61 1.85 -12.08 5.92
N LEU A 62 0.80 -12.68 6.50
CA LEU A 62 -0.56 -12.62 5.96
C LEU A 62 -1.05 -11.17 5.85
N TRP A 63 -0.86 -10.38 6.90
CA TRP A 63 -1.25 -8.97 6.88
C TRP A 63 -0.55 -8.17 5.77
N LEU A 64 0.74 -8.43 5.53
CA LEU A 64 1.49 -7.80 4.43
C LEU A 64 0.94 -8.21 3.06
N LYS A 65 0.57 -9.48 2.87
CA LYS A 65 -0.03 -9.99 1.63
C LYS A 65 -1.32 -9.23 1.27
N TYR A 66 -2.18 -8.98 2.26
CA TYR A 66 -3.49 -8.34 2.08
C TYR A 66 -3.49 -6.83 2.35
N GLN A 67 -2.33 -6.21 2.54
CA GLN A 67 -2.21 -4.78 2.83
C GLN A 67 -2.85 -3.90 1.75
N HIS A 68 -2.84 -4.35 0.50
CA HIS A 68 -3.39 -3.63 -0.65
C HIS A 68 -4.90 -3.39 -0.58
N LEU A 69 -5.63 -4.14 0.25
CA LEU A 69 -7.07 -3.95 0.44
C LEU A 69 -7.41 -2.70 1.27
N LYS A 70 -6.42 -2.12 1.94
CA LYS A 70 -6.63 -0.98 2.84
C LYS A 70 -6.64 0.34 2.08
N PRO A 71 -7.53 1.28 2.47
CA PRO A 71 -7.44 2.63 1.94
C PRO A 71 -6.18 3.34 2.45
N PHE A 72 -5.56 4.14 1.58
CA PHE A 72 -4.52 5.09 1.95
C PHE A 72 -5.12 6.25 2.76
N ILE A 73 -4.57 6.52 3.94
CA ILE A 73 -5.11 7.57 4.83
C ILE A 73 -4.23 8.82 4.74
N PHE A 74 -4.86 9.95 4.42
CA PHE A 74 -4.19 11.23 4.29
C PHE A 74 -4.49 12.13 5.49
N PRO A 75 -3.47 12.71 6.15
CA PRO A 75 -3.66 13.69 7.22
C PRO A 75 -3.97 15.10 6.71
N PHE A 76 -4.05 15.29 5.39
CA PHE A 76 -4.34 16.55 4.72
C PHE A 76 -5.23 16.27 3.51
N ASP A 77 -5.88 17.31 2.98
CA ASP A 77 -6.67 17.21 1.74
C ASP A 77 -5.77 17.17 0.49
N PRO A 78 -5.66 16.04 -0.24
CA PRO A 78 -4.80 15.94 -1.42
C PRO A 78 -5.25 16.88 -2.54
N GLN A 79 -6.55 17.15 -2.67
CA GLN A 79 -7.08 18.05 -3.70
C GLN A 79 -6.59 19.49 -3.47
N LYS A 80 -6.40 19.89 -2.21
CA LYS A 80 -5.90 21.22 -1.84
C LYS A 80 -4.38 21.28 -1.79
N LYS A 81 -3.73 20.27 -1.21
CA LYS A 81 -2.27 20.31 -0.96
C LYS A 81 -1.45 19.94 -2.20
N ILE A 82 -1.91 18.98 -3.00
CA ILE A 82 -1.19 18.47 -4.17
C ILE A 82 -2.08 18.44 -5.44
N PRO A 83 -2.71 19.57 -5.82
CA PRO A 83 -3.76 19.63 -6.84
C PRO A 83 -3.32 19.12 -8.22
N LYS A 84 -2.05 19.38 -8.60
CA LYS A 84 -1.51 18.94 -9.90
C LYS A 84 -1.47 17.42 -10.00
N ILE A 85 -0.97 16.77 -8.95
CA ILE A 85 -0.90 15.30 -8.87
C ILE A 85 -2.30 14.72 -8.74
N TYR A 86 -3.14 15.29 -7.88
CA TYR A 86 -4.50 14.82 -7.65
C TYR A 86 -5.34 14.77 -8.95
N ARG A 87 -5.17 15.74 -9.85
CA ARG A 87 -5.85 15.78 -11.15
C ARG A 87 -5.37 14.69 -12.12
N ASN A 88 -4.11 14.25 -12.02
CA ASN A 88 -3.60 13.13 -12.80
C ASN A 88 -3.74 11.85 -11.96
N ARG A 89 -4.81 11.06 -12.21
CA ARG A 89 -5.09 9.82 -11.48
C ARG A 89 -3.88 8.88 -11.39
N LYS A 90 -3.12 8.72 -12.48
CA LYS A 90 -1.95 7.81 -12.53
C LYS A 90 -0.83 8.34 -11.64
N ALA A 91 -0.51 9.62 -11.75
CA ALA A 91 0.44 10.29 -10.87
C ALA A 91 0.01 10.19 -9.40
N PHE A 92 -1.28 10.38 -9.11
CA PHE A 92 -1.80 10.30 -7.75
C PHE A 92 -1.64 8.91 -7.15
N ILE A 93 -1.92 7.85 -7.91
CA ILE A 93 -1.68 6.46 -7.48
C ILE A 93 -0.18 6.24 -7.20
N ILE A 94 0.69 6.61 -8.14
CA ILE A 94 2.15 6.46 -8.01
C ILE A 94 2.64 7.17 -6.74
N TRP A 95 2.30 8.45 -6.58
CA TRP A 95 2.69 9.27 -5.45
C TRP A 95 2.22 8.66 -4.13
N THR A 96 0.97 8.24 -4.08
CA THR A 96 0.33 7.71 -2.86
C THR A 96 0.97 6.39 -2.43
N VAL A 97 1.09 5.45 -3.37
CA VAL A 97 1.65 4.14 -3.09
C VAL A 97 3.13 4.29 -2.71
N TRP A 98 3.91 5.03 -3.48
CA TRP A 98 5.33 5.22 -3.21
C TRP A 98 5.59 5.80 -1.82
N ARG A 99 4.91 6.90 -1.46
CA ARG A 99 5.04 7.53 -0.14
C ARG A 99 4.65 6.60 1.01
N SER A 100 3.74 5.64 0.79
CA SER A 100 3.31 4.73 1.84
C SER A 100 4.39 3.71 2.24
N TYR A 101 5.34 3.42 1.33
CA TYR A 101 6.45 2.49 1.56
C TYR A 101 7.76 3.20 1.92
N HIS A 102 7.91 4.48 1.60
CA HIS A 102 9.16 5.23 1.79
C HIS A 102 8.94 6.42 2.74
N LEU A 103 9.68 6.44 3.85
CA LEU A 103 9.43 7.34 4.99
C LEU A 103 10.33 8.59 5.05
N LEU A 104 11.07 8.92 3.98
CA LEU A 104 12.06 10.00 4.02
C LEU A 104 12.08 10.81 2.70
N GLY A 105 12.00 12.14 2.84
CA GLY A 105 12.11 13.17 1.80
C GLY A 105 10.83 13.45 1.00
N GLU A 106 10.27 14.67 1.09
CA GLU A 106 9.40 15.22 0.02
C GLU A 106 10.26 15.66 -1.19
N GLU A 107 11.37 14.97 -1.43
CA GLU A 107 12.36 15.27 -2.47
C GLU A 107 11.76 14.94 -3.84
N ASP A 108 11.24 15.99 -4.47
CA ASP A 108 10.54 16.10 -5.77
C ASP A 108 9.69 14.91 -6.24
N LEU A 109 9.14 14.13 -5.29
CA LEU A 109 8.20 13.04 -5.55
C LEU A 109 7.00 13.52 -6.37
N GLU A 110 6.62 14.79 -6.19
CA GLU A 110 5.58 15.42 -6.99
C GLU A 110 5.91 15.38 -8.48
N LYS A 111 7.08 15.92 -8.88
CA LYS A 111 7.53 15.90 -10.27
C LYS A 111 7.78 14.49 -10.77
N ALA A 112 8.43 13.64 -9.97
CA ALA A 112 8.71 12.27 -10.36
C ALA A 112 7.41 11.49 -10.69
N SER A 113 6.40 11.61 -9.82
CA SER A 113 5.10 10.97 -10.02
C SER A 113 4.32 11.53 -11.22
N LEU A 114 4.41 12.85 -11.45
CA LEU A 114 3.79 13.51 -12.61
C LEU A 114 4.40 13.06 -13.92
N GLU A 115 5.73 13.02 -14.01
CA GLU A 115 6.45 12.60 -15.22
C GLU A 115 6.13 11.14 -15.59
N ALA A 116 6.20 10.23 -14.61
CA ALA A 116 5.80 8.85 -14.81
C ALA A 116 4.31 8.73 -15.17
N GLY A 117 3.45 9.48 -14.47
CA GLY A 117 2.02 9.51 -14.73
C GLY A 117 1.68 10.01 -16.14
N ASN A 118 2.38 11.02 -16.65
CA ASN A 118 2.18 11.57 -17.98
C ASN A 118 2.56 10.56 -19.08
N ILE A 119 3.70 9.89 -18.93
CA ILE A 119 4.11 8.82 -19.85
C ILE A 119 3.05 7.73 -19.91
N LEU A 120 2.54 7.30 -18.75
CA LEU A 120 1.52 6.27 -18.70
C LEU A 120 0.18 6.77 -19.24
N SER A 121 -0.17 8.04 -19.12
CA SER A 121 -1.45 8.62 -19.58
C SER A 121 -1.66 8.50 -21.09
N GLU A 122 -0.59 8.40 -21.87
CA GLU A 122 -0.64 8.17 -23.31
C GLU A 122 -1.11 6.75 -23.69
N PHE A 123 -1.17 5.83 -22.72
CA PHE A 123 -1.48 4.42 -22.93
C PHE A 123 -2.63 3.95 -22.04
N GLN A 124 -3.37 2.94 -22.51
CA GLN A 124 -4.34 2.22 -21.70
C GLN A 124 -3.67 1.01 -21.02
N PRO A 125 -4.06 0.68 -19.78
CA PRO A 125 -3.64 -0.59 -19.16
C PRO A 125 -4.29 -1.79 -19.88
N PRO A 126 -3.64 -2.98 -19.89
CA PRO A 126 -2.33 -3.27 -19.32
C PRO A 126 -1.19 -2.62 -20.11
N TYR A 127 -0.21 -2.06 -19.40
CA TYR A 127 0.85 -1.28 -20.05
C TYR A 127 1.91 -2.22 -20.67
N PRO A 128 2.40 -1.93 -21.89
CA PRO A 128 3.55 -2.62 -22.47
C PRO A 128 4.78 -2.52 -21.57
N ALA A 129 5.64 -3.54 -21.59
CA ALA A 129 6.84 -3.60 -20.75
C ALA A 129 7.75 -2.37 -20.96
N GLU A 130 7.94 -1.95 -22.21
CA GLU A 130 8.75 -0.77 -22.56
C GLU A 130 8.17 0.53 -21.98
N VAL A 131 6.84 0.67 -21.98
CA VAL A 131 6.15 1.83 -21.40
C VAL A 131 6.30 1.84 -19.88
N LYS A 132 6.14 0.67 -19.24
CA LYS A 132 6.38 0.50 -17.80
C LYS A 132 7.81 0.89 -17.44
N GLU A 133 8.79 0.37 -18.17
CA GLU A 133 10.20 0.66 -17.93
C GLU A 133 10.53 2.14 -18.17
N LYS A 134 10.02 2.75 -19.23
CA LYS A 134 10.19 4.18 -19.50
C LYS A 134 9.65 5.04 -18.37
N ALA A 135 8.45 4.74 -17.86
CA ALA A 135 7.85 5.46 -16.74
C ALA A 135 8.68 5.31 -15.46
N VAL A 136 9.09 4.08 -15.12
CA VAL A 136 9.92 3.79 -13.94
C VAL A 136 11.26 4.49 -14.04
N ARG A 137 11.93 4.43 -15.20
CA ARG A 137 13.22 5.08 -15.42
C ARG A 137 13.14 6.59 -15.26
N ARG A 138 12.08 7.23 -15.77
CA ARG A 138 11.90 8.68 -15.64
C ARG A 138 11.63 9.10 -14.21
N PHE A 139 10.82 8.33 -13.48
CA PHE A 139 10.66 8.50 -12.04
C PHE A 139 12.01 8.38 -11.32
N ALA A 140 12.75 7.31 -11.59
CA ALA A 140 14.02 7.00 -10.93
C ALA A 140 15.07 8.10 -11.11
N VAL A 141 15.28 8.59 -12.34
CA VAL A 141 16.24 9.65 -12.63
C VAL A 141 15.92 10.92 -11.83
N ILE A 142 14.64 11.27 -11.67
CA ILE A 142 14.26 12.46 -10.90
C ILE A 142 14.56 12.27 -9.42
N MET A 143 14.13 11.13 -8.85
CA MET A 143 14.37 10.81 -7.44
C MET A 143 15.86 10.69 -7.10
N GLU A 144 16.66 10.07 -7.98
CA GLU A 144 18.10 9.95 -7.81
C GLU A 144 18.78 11.33 -7.80
N ASN A 145 18.40 12.21 -8.73
CA ASN A 145 18.92 13.58 -8.81
C ASN A 145 18.55 14.46 -7.60
N THR A 146 17.54 14.08 -6.81
CA THR A 146 17.17 14.80 -5.58
C THR A 146 17.87 14.27 -4.33
N GLY A 147 18.75 13.27 -4.45
CA GLY A 147 19.49 12.69 -3.33
C GLY A 147 18.91 11.39 -2.78
N TYR A 148 17.86 10.84 -3.39
CA TYR A 148 17.27 9.58 -2.98
C TYR A 148 18.17 8.40 -3.40
N GLY A 149 19.01 7.92 -2.48
CA GLY A 149 20.05 6.92 -2.75
C GLY A 149 19.64 5.44 -2.68
N CYS A 150 18.36 5.12 -2.42
CA CYS A 150 17.91 3.72 -2.35
C CYS A 150 17.55 3.21 -3.75
N LEU A 151 18.54 2.64 -4.46
CA LEU A 151 18.37 2.16 -5.83
C LEU A 151 17.36 1.01 -5.95
N THR A 152 17.20 0.16 -4.92
CA THR A 152 16.32 -1.02 -4.97
C THR A 152 14.85 -0.69 -5.14
N ASP A 153 14.41 0.42 -4.56
CA ASP A 153 13.02 0.86 -4.66
C ASP A 153 12.77 1.48 -6.04
N LEU A 154 13.79 2.13 -6.62
CA LEU A 154 13.75 2.72 -7.97
C LEU A 154 13.72 1.65 -9.08
N LEU A 155 13.85 0.37 -8.73
CA LEU A 155 13.79 -0.74 -9.67
C LEU A 155 12.35 -1.06 -10.09
N ILE A 156 12.22 -1.64 -11.29
CA ILE A 156 10.96 -2.08 -11.85
C ILE A 156 10.25 -3.17 -11.00
N SER A 157 10.99 -3.90 -10.16
CA SER A 157 10.44 -4.96 -9.29
C SER A 157 9.46 -4.39 -8.26
N PHE A 158 9.83 -3.32 -7.55
CA PHE A 158 8.94 -2.64 -6.61
C PHE A 158 7.65 -2.19 -7.31
N TRP A 159 7.78 -1.59 -8.49
CA TRP A 159 6.63 -1.11 -9.25
C TRP A 159 5.71 -2.24 -9.69
N LYS A 160 6.26 -3.36 -10.18
CA LYS A 160 5.49 -4.56 -10.55
C LYS A 160 4.68 -5.10 -9.38
N GLU A 161 5.24 -5.09 -8.18
CA GLU A 161 4.58 -5.64 -7.02
C GLU A 161 3.63 -4.67 -6.32
N LYS A 162 3.94 -3.37 -6.31
CA LYS A 162 3.27 -2.40 -5.42
C LYS A 162 2.46 -1.36 -6.17
N ILE A 163 2.88 -0.92 -7.35
CA ILE A 163 2.28 0.22 -8.06
C ILE A 163 1.43 -0.23 -9.25
N PHE A 164 2.00 -1.01 -10.18
CA PHE A 164 1.31 -1.45 -11.40
C PHE A 164 0.00 -2.19 -11.14
N PRO A 165 -0.14 -3.04 -10.10
CA PRO A 165 -1.42 -3.67 -9.82
C PRO A 165 -2.56 -2.67 -9.62
N TYR A 166 -2.31 -1.50 -9.02
CA TYR A 166 -3.32 -0.43 -8.91
C TYR A 166 -3.54 0.30 -10.24
N LEU A 167 -2.46 0.58 -10.98
CA LEU A 167 -2.54 1.30 -12.26
C LEU A 167 -3.21 0.47 -13.37
N GLU A 168 -3.17 -0.85 -13.25
CA GLU A 168 -3.76 -1.81 -14.19
C GLU A 168 -5.14 -2.32 -13.74
N GLY A 169 -5.64 -1.85 -12.60
CA GLY A 169 -6.96 -2.23 -12.08
C GLY A 169 -7.05 -3.63 -11.48
N ILE A 170 -5.92 -4.31 -11.27
CA ILE A 170 -5.85 -5.58 -10.54
C ILE A 170 -6.23 -5.35 -9.07
N TRP A 171 -5.75 -4.25 -8.49
CA TRP A 171 -6.11 -3.81 -7.14
C TRP A 171 -6.90 -2.50 -7.19
N GLU A 172 -7.93 -2.40 -6.36
CA GLU A 172 -8.74 -1.19 -6.26
C GLU A 172 -8.00 -0.12 -5.46
N PHE A 173 -7.75 1.04 -6.07
CA PHE A 173 -7.14 2.17 -5.38
C PHE A 173 -8.18 2.92 -4.53
N LYS A 174 -8.00 2.87 -3.20
CA LYS A 174 -8.85 3.55 -2.22
C LYS A 174 -8.03 4.51 -1.37
N TRP A 175 -8.60 5.66 -1.04
CA TRP A 175 -8.00 6.58 -0.08
C TRP A 175 -9.07 7.32 0.73
N LYS A 176 -8.69 7.86 1.89
CA LYS A 176 -9.57 8.63 2.78
C LYS A 176 -8.82 9.79 3.44
N LEU A 177 -9.55 10.84 3.79
CA LEU A 177 -9.08 11.88 4.70
C LEU A 177 -9.17 11.40 6.14
N LYS A 178 -8.14 11.68 6.92
CA LYS A 178 -8.17 11.46 8.37
C LYS A 178 -9.23 12.40 8.97
N PRO A 179 -10.16 11.92 9.82
CA PRO A 179 -11.11 12.80 10.49
C PRO A 179 -10.35 13.79 11.37
N ASN A 180 -10.66 15.09 11.25
CA ASN A 180 -10.21 16.08 12.23
C ASN A 180 -10.85 15.72 13.57
N ARG A 181 -10.03 15.41 14.57
CA ARG A 181 -10.46 15.26 15.97
C ARG A 181 -10.43 16.62 16.64
#